data_AF-A0A355GRK4-F1
#
_entry.id   AF-A0A355GRK4-F1
#
_cell.length_a   1.000
_cell.length_b   1.000
_cell.length_c   1.000
_cell.angle_alpha   90.00
_cell.angle_beta   90.00
_cell.angle_gamma   90.00
#
_symmetry.space_group_name_H-M   'P 1'
#
loop_
_entity.id
_entity.type
_entity.pdbx_description
1 polymer ?
#
loop_
_entity_poly.entity_id
_entity_poly.type
_entity_poly.pdbx_seq_one_letter_code
_entity_poly.pdbx_strand_id
1 'polypeptide(L)'
;ITNYVMLEMNQPLHAFDYDSLRQGRVVVRRARQGEMLVTLDGVSRQLDPEMLVIADAEVPIGIAGVMGGESSEITASTKNVFLESACFDGVSNRKTGISLGLRSEAGLRFGKGVDAGGVVKAMNRAAHLIEQLGVGKVARGHVDIYQELPVAKEILVRPQRVNHLLGTTIPVEVMIDCLERLPFKVEAVEAAEASEAADQALKVTVPTFRGDISQEADLIEEIARIYGYDNIPATAPASFTKGRLSDYKAREQKLRTALSGLGLNEVYSWSMTDPGAFDRLGLPEDHHWRNAPTILNPMSTEQSIMRTSLLPGMLEVASYNVRRRQPDLRLFEIGRIFGSLPAGGQELPQEDDVLGLITCGRNLPLNWSNAGVAADFSEMKGIIEALLKQSGVEEVVF
;
A
#
# COMPACT_ATOMS: atom_id res chain seq x y z
N ILE A 1 14.27 -27.00 15.17
CA ILE A 1 15.17 -27.11 13.98
C ILE A 1 14.60 -26.33 12.80
N THR A 2 13.37 -26.61 12.34
CA THR A 2 12.70 -25.89 11.23
C THR A 2 12.70 -24.37 11.38
N ASN A 3 12.29 -23.85 12.55
CA ASN A 3 12.34 -22.40 12.83
C ASN A 3 13.75 -21.82 12.76
N TYR A 4 14.76 -22.56 13.24
CA TYR A 4 16.15 -22.11 13.21
C TYR A 4 16.66 -21.99 11.78
N VAL A 5 16.44 -23.02 10.95
CA VAL A 5 16.88 -23.02 9.54
C VAL A 5 16.12 -21.98 8.72
N MET A 6 14.84 -21.74 9.03
CA MET A 6 14.08 -20.64 8.43
C MET A 6 14.72 -19.28 8.73
N LEU A 7 15.24 -19.06 9.94
CA LEU A 7 15.94 -17.83 10.28
C LEU A 7 17.34 -17.76 9.66
N GLU A 8 18.08 -18.88 9.67
CA GLU A 8 19.43 -18.99 9.13
C GLU A 8 19.48 -18.82 7.59
N MET A 9 18.49 -19.35 6.89
CA MET A 9 18.50 -19.49 5.42
C MET A 9 17.33 -18.82 4.71
N ASN A 10 16.45 -18.14 5.45
CA ASN A 10 15.22 -17.53 4.92
C ASN A 10 14.27 -18.50 4.19
N GLN A 11 14.39 -19.81 4.45
CA GLN A 11 13.54 -20.85 3.86
C GLN A 11 12.65 -21.46 4.92
N PRO A 12 11.34 -21.18 4.93
CA PRO A 12 10.41 -21.88 5.82
C PRO A 12 10.44 -23.38 5.55
N LEU A 13 10.48 -24.17 6.62
CA LEU A 13 10.34 -25.62 6.58
C LEU A 13 9.19 -26.06 7.48
N HIS A 14 8.54 -27.14 7.10
CA HIS A 14 7.54 -27.80 7.93
C HIS A 14 7.98 -29.23 8.25
N ALA A 15 7.63 -29.72 9.42
CA ALA A 15 7.89 -31.09 9.83
C ALA A 15 6.56 -31.75 10.15
N PHE A 16 6.24 -32.83 9.46
CA PHE A 16 5.05 -33.63 9.70
C PHE A 16 5.43 -34.94 10.38
N ASP A 17 4.56 -35.45 11.24
CA ASP A 17 4.66 -36.83 11.69
C ASP A 17 4.36 -37.75 10.50
N TYR A 18 5.38 -38.45 10.00
CA TYR A 18 5.24 -39.30 8.82
C TYR A 18 4.25 -40.44 9.04
N ASP A 19 4.15 -40.96 10.28
CA ASP A 19 3.28 -42.09 10.61
C ASP A 19 1.80 -41.66 10.64
N SER A 20 1.52 -40.35 10.67
CA SER A 20 0.17 -39.79 10.54
C SER A 20 -0.33 -39.69 9.09
N LEU A 21 0.58 -39.76 8.10
CA LEU A 21 0.26 -39.53 6.69
C LEU A 21 -0.42 -40.76 6.08
N ARG A 22 -1.70 -40.63 5.70
CA ARG A 22 -2.44 -41.74 5.08
C ARG A 22 -1.76 -42.18 3.78
N GLN A 23 -1.51 -43.48 3.69
CA GLN A 23 -0.83 -44.12 2.56
C GLN A 23 0.60 -43.58 2.30
N GLY A 24 1.21 -42.87 3.26
CA GLY A 24 2.55 -42.29 3.10
C GLY A 24 2.65 -41.30 1.95
N ARG A 25 1.54 -40.63 1.59
CA ARG A 25 1.44 -39.76 0.41
C ARG A 25 1.31 -38.30 0.82
N VAL A 26 1.93 -37.42 0.05
CA VAL A 26 1.74 -35.96 0.12
C VAL A 26 1.27 -35.49 -1.26
N VAL A 27 0.19 -34.71 -1.29
CA VAL A 27 -0.44 -34.18 -2.48
C VAL A 27 -0.62 -32.68 -2.31
N VAL A 28 0.06 -31.89 -3.15
CA VAL A 28 -0.14 -30.44 -3.22
C VAL A 28 -1.22 -30.15 -4.24
N ARG A 29 -2.30 -29.50 -3.81
CA ARG A 29 -3.44 -29.17 -4.67
C ARG A 29 -4.19 -27.96 -4.14
N ARG A 30 -5.11 -27.43 -4.95
CA ARG A 30 -6.10 -26.47 -4.47
C ARG A 30 -7.10 -27.14 -3.52
N ALA A 31 -7.64 -26.36 -2.60
CA ALA A 31 -8.73 -26.79 -1.74
C ALA A 31 -9.98 -27.12 -2.57
N ARG A 32 -10.80 -28.05 -2.07
CA ARG A 32 -12.10 -28.38 -2.65
C ARG A 32 -13.17 -27.46 -2.06
N GLN A 33 -14.27 -27.26 -2.80
CA GLN A 33 -15.40 -26.49 -2.30
C GLN A 33 -15.92 -27.07 -0.98
N GLY A 34 -16.00 -26.24 0.06
CA GLY A 34 -16.49 -26.65 1.38
C GLY A 34 -15.51 -27.51 2.19
N GLU A 35 -14.26 -27.63 1.74
CA GLU A 35 -13.22 -28.36 2.47
C GLU A 35 -12.87 -27.63 3.78
N MET A 36 -12.66 -28.41 4.84
CA MET A 36 -12.36 -27.91 6.19
C MET A 36 -11.01 -28.44 6.66
N LEU A 37 -10.29 -27.65 7.46
CA LEU A 37 -9.05 -28.05 8.11
C LEU A 37 -8.98 -27.48 9.52
N VAL A 38 -8.61 -28.30 10.50
CA VAL A 38 -8.24 -27.83 11.83
C VAL A 38 -6.74 -27.53 11.83
N THR A 39 -6.38 -26.27 12.06
CA THR A 39 -4.98 -25.84 12.10
C THR A 39 -4.36 -26.06 13.47
N LEU A 40 -3.02 -25.96 13.57
CA LEU A 40 -2.24 -26.17 14.82
C LEU A 40 -2.69 -25.30 16.02
N ASP A 41 -3.47 -24.24 15.79
CA ASP A 41 -4.08 -23.42 16.83
C ASP A 41 -5.41 -23.98 17.36
N GLY A 42 -5.83 -25.16 16.89
CA GLY A 42 -7.09 -25.81 17.24
C GLY A 42 -8.32 -25.19 16.56
N VAL A 43 -8.15 -24.25 15.64
CA VAL A 43 -9.26 -23.56 14.97
C VAL A 43 -9.64 -24.31 13.69
N SER A 44 -10.93 -24.64 13.57
CA SER A 44 -11.50 -25.20 12.35
C SER A 44 -11.73 -24.10 11.31
N ARG A 45 -11.12 -24.24 10.12
CA ARG A 45 -11.14 -23.23 9.05
C ARG A 45 -11.80 -23.79 7.80
N GLN A 46 -12.70 -23.01 7.22
CA GLN A 46 -13.26 -23.27 5.90
C GLN A 46 -12.28 -22.78 4.82
N LEU A 47 -11.98 -23.65 3.88
CA LEU A 47 -11.01 -23.37 2.82
C LEU A 47 -11.72 -22.90 1.56
N ASP A 48 -11.19 -21.83 0.96
CA ASP A 48 -11.60 -21.34 -0.34
C ASP A 48 -10.90 -22.12 -1.46
N PRO A 49 -11.57 -22.47 -2.58
CA PRO A 49 -10.96 -23.23 -3.67
C PRO A 49 -9.72 -22.59 -4.33
N GLU A 50 -9.47 -21.29 -4.15
CA GLU A 50 -8.24 -20.65 -4.61
C GLU A 50 -7.05 -20.86 -3.65
N MET A 51 -7.30 -21.38 -2.43
CA MET A 51 -6.25 -21.68 -1.46
C MET A 51 -5.51 -22.97 -1.84
N LEU A 52 -4.19 -22.93 -1.68
CA LEU A 52 -3.33 -24.10 -1.86
C LEU A 52 -3.22 -24.87 -0.54
N VAL A 53 -3.39 -26.18 -0.59
CA VAL A 53 -3.29 -27.08 0.55
C VAL A 53 -2.22 -28.14 0.31
N ILE A 54 -1.65 -28.60 1.42
CA ILE A 54 -0.88 -29.82 1.48
C ILE A 54 -1.85 -30.86 2.04
N ALA A 55 -2.08 -31.93 1.29
CA ALA A 55 -2.98 -33.01 1.66
C ALA A 55 -2.24 -34.34 1.74
N ASP A 56 -2.78 -35.28 2.52
CA ASP A 56 -2.42 -36.68 2.38
C ASP A 56 -3.22 -37.33 1.23
N ALA A 57 -3.33 -38.67 1.21
CA ALA A 57 -4.13 -39.36 0.20
C ALA A 57 -5.64 -38.99 0.21
N GLU A 58 -6.16 -38.44 1.31
CA GLU A 58 -7.59 -38.26 1.54
C GLU A 58 -7.97 -36.82 1.95
N VAL A 59 -7.25 -36.21 2.90
CA VAL A 59 -7.64 -34.96 3.58
C VAL A 59 -6.50 -33.94 3.58
N PRO A 60 -6.80 -32.63 3.71
CA PRO A 60 -5.77 -31.61 3.93
C PRO A 60 -5.09 -31.84 5.28
N ILE A 61 -3.78 -31.66 5.30
CA ILE A 61 -2.92 -31.76 6.48
C ILE A 61 -2.18 -30.43 6.77
N GLY A 62 -2.41 -29.40 5.96
CA GLY A 62 -1.84 -28.07 6.13
C GLY A 62 -2.28 -27.10 5.04
N ILE A 63 -2.26 -25.82 5.37
CA ILE A 63 -2.46 -24.71 4.43
C ILE A 63 -1.09 -24.32 3.91
N ALA A 64 -0.85 -24.49 2.61
CA ALA A 64 0.46 -24.43 2.01
C ALA A 64 1.16 -23.09 2.28
N GLY A 65 2.28 -23.15 3.01
CA GLY A 65 3.08 -22.00 3.39
C GLY A 65 2.43 -21.03 4.39
N VAL A 66 1.28 -21.37 5.00
CA VAL A 66 0.60 -20.51 5.98
C VAL A 66 0.66 -21.15 7.37
N MET A 67 0.09 -22.35 7.52
CA MET A 67 0.03 -23.06 8.80
C MET A 67 -0.21 -24.56 8.59
N GLY A 68 0.42 -25.40 9.41
CA GLY A 68 0.16 -26.84 9.44
C GLY A 68 -1.24 -27.18 9.96
N GLY A 69 -1.68 -28.41 9.69
CA GLY A 69 -2.87 -29.00 10.30
C GLY A 69 -2.53 -29.69 11.61
N GLU A 70 -3.48 -29.74 12.53
CA GLU A 70 -3.35 -30.42 13.83
C GLU A 70 -3.11 -31.93 13.66
N SER A 71 -3.74 -32.55 12.65
CA SER A 71 -3.72 -34.00 12.46
C SER A 71 -2.35 -34.61 12.15
N SER A 72 -1.39 -33.80 11.72
CA SER A 72 -0.06 -34.22 11.28
C SER A 72 1.08 -33.53 12.03
N GLU A 73 0.76 -32.89 13.16
CA GLU A 73 1.72 -32.20 14.03
C GLU A 73 2.74 -33.18 14.65
N ILE A 74 3.98 -32.70 14.82
CA ILE A 74 4.99 -33.40 15.61
C ILE A 74 4.59 -33.41 17.09
N THR A 75 4.49 -34.58 17.68
CA THR A 75 4.18 -34.79 19.10
C THR A 75 5.38 -35.41 19.83
N ALA A 76 5.28 -35.54 21.16
CA ALA A 76 6.28 -36.28 21.94
C ALA A 76 6.39 -37.77 21.56
N SER A 77 5.37 -38.34 20.89
CA SER A 77 5.37 -39.72 20.42
C SER A 77 5.90 -39.91 18.99
N THR A 78 6.15 -38.82 18.25
CA THR A 78 6.59 -38.90 16.86
C THR A 78 7.97 -39.57 16.73
N LYS A 79 8.08 -40.52 15.81
CA LYS A 79 9.32 -41.28 15.55
C LYS A 79 9.87 -41.06 14.15
N ASN A 80 8.97 -40.96 13.18
CA ASN A 80 9.31 -40.75 11.77
C ASN A 80 8.85 -39.36 11.36
N VAL A 81 9.74 -38.58 10.75
CA VAL A 81 9.46 -37.19 10.38
C VAL A 81 9.57 -37.02 8.87
N PHE A 82 8.53 -36.46 8.25
CA PHE A 82 8.61 -35.94 6.89
C PHE A 82 8.93 -34.46 6.94
N LEU A 83 10.09 -34.09 6.39
CA LEU A 83 10.53 -32.71 6.34
C LEU A 83 10.15 -32.10 4.98
N GLU A 84 9.31 -31.07 5.02
CA GLU A 84 8.92 -30.27 3.86
C GLU A 84 9.81 -29.03 3.76
N SER A 85 10.36 -28.80 2.57
CA SER A 85 10.93 -27.53 2.13
C SER A 85 10.31 -27.22 0.79
N ALA A 86 9.57 -26.12 0.69
CA ALA A 86 8.77 -25.78 -0.48
C ALA A 86 8.92 -24.31 -0.86
N CYS A 87 8.57 -23.97 -2.10
CA CYS A 87 8.43 -22.60 -2.58
C CYS A 87 7.03 -22.41 -3.17
N PHE A 88 6.26 -21.49 -2.60
CA PHE A 88 4.88 -21.21 -3.00
C PHE A 88 4.76 -19.84 -3.66
N ASP A 89 3.73 -19.66 -4.47
CA ASP A 89 3.39 -18.35 -5.03
C ASP A 89 3.07 -17.35 -3.91
N GLY A 90 3.81 -16.23 -3.89
CA GLY A 90 3.73 -15.25 -2.82
C GLY A 90 2.39 -14.51 -2.78
N VAL A 91 1.76 -14.28 -3.94
CA VAL A 91 0.46 -13.61 -4.01
C VAL A 91 -0.64 -14.51 -3.43
N SER A 92 -0.68 -15.77 -3.84
CA SER A 92 -1.60 -16.78 -3.32
C SER A 92 -1.44 -16.95 -1.82
N ASN A 93 -0.20 -17.07 -1.33
CA ASN A 93 0.09 -17.21 0.09
C ASN A 93 -0.38 -15.98 0.89
N ARG A 94 -0.08 -14.77 0.42
CA ARG A 94 -0.50 -13.52 1.05
C ARG A 94 -2.03 -13.38 1.08
N LYS A 95 -2.72 -13.67 -0.02
CA LYS A 95 -4.19 -13.64 -0.09
C LYS A 95 -4.81 -14.63 0.89
N THR A 96 -4.26 -15.85 0.95
CA THR A 96 -4.72 -16.90 1.87
C THR A 96 -4.55 -16.48 3.33
N GLY A 97 -3.38 -15.94 3.69
CA GLY A 97 -3.12 -15.44 5.04
C GLY A 97 -4.07 -14.31 5.45
N ILE A 98 -4.32 -13.34 4.56
CA ILE A 98 -5.28 -12.24 4.83
C ILE A 98 -6.70 -12.77 4.98
N SER A 99 -7.16 -13.63 4.07
CA SER A 99 -8.51 -14.20 4.09
C SER A 99 -8.80 -14.97 5.39
N LEU A 100 -7.81 -15.71 5.89
CA LEU A 100 -7.94 -16.51 7.11
C LEU A 100 -7.56 -15.77 8.39
N GLY A 101 -7.13 -14.50 8.30
CA GLY A 101 -6.62 -13.75 9.45
C GLY A 101 -5.35 -14.34 10.08
N LEU A 102 -4.55 -15.07 9.28
CA LEU A 102 -3.34 -15.76 9.72
C LEU A 102 -2.09 -15.02 9.24
N ARG A 103 -1.22 -14.65 10.20
CA ARG A 103 0.07 -14.02 9.93
C ARG A 103 1.18 -14.79 10.64
N SER A 104 1.81 -15.72 9.92
CA SER A 104 2.95 -16.50 10.41
C SER A 104 4.28 -15.99 9.84
N GLU A 105 5.39 -16.31 10.51
CA GLU A 105 6.76 -16.04 10.01
C GLU A 105 7.04 -16.69 8.65
N ALA A 106 6.46 -17.87 8.41
CA ALA A 106 6.53 -18.57 7.14
C ALA A 106 5.74 -17.83 6.05
N GLY A 107 4.49 -17.48 6.32
CA GLY A 107 3.64 -16.77 5.37
C GLY A 107 4.19 -15.38 5.00
N LEU A 108 4.86 -14.70 5.94
CA LEU A 108 5.54 -13.44 5.65
C LEU A 108 6.72 -13.59 4.67
N ARG A 109 7.45 -14.70 4.75
CA ARG A 109 8.58 -14.99 3.84
C ARG A 109 8.07 -15.41 2.47
N PHE A 110 7.16 -16.38 2.41
CA PHE A 110 6.53 -16.78 1.15
C PHE A 110 5.83 -15.61 0.46
N GLY A 111 5.10 -14.79 1.21
CA GLY A 111 4.45 -13.59 0.68
C GLY A 111 5.39 -12.53 0.10
N LYS A 112 6.68 -12.55 0.48
CA LYS A 112 7.74 -11.70 -0.11
C LYS A 112 8.54 -12.39 -1.22
N GLY A 113 8.28 -13.67 -1.46
CA GLY A 113 9.10 -14.51 -2.33
C GLY A 113 10.26 -15.18 -1.57
N VAL A 114 10.44 -16.48 -1.81
CA VAL A 114 11.56 -17.27 -1.31
C VAL A 114 12.31 -17.85 -2.51
N ASP A 115 13.63 -17.98 -2.39
CA ASP A 115 14.47 -18.51 -3.47
C ASP A 115 14.20 -20.00 -3.70
N ALA A 116 13.64 -20.34 -4.86
CA ALA A 116 13.44 -21.75 -5.25
C ALA A 116 14.78 -22.51 -5.38
N GLY A 117 15.88 -21.83 -5.72
CA GLY A 117 17.23 -22.42 -5.77
C GLY A 117 17.77 -22.85 -4.41
N GLY A 118 17.24 -22.28 -3.31
CA GLY A 118 17.67 -22.55 -1.93
C GLY A 118 16.95 -23.70 -1.24
N VAL A 119 15.85 -24.20 -1.82
CA VAL A 119 14.92 -25.15 -1.18
C VAL A 119 15.62 -26.44 -0.71
N VAL A 120 16.37 -27.10 -1.59
CA VAL A 120 17.09 -28.35 -1.29
C VAL A 120 18.23 -28.11 -0.30
N LYS A 121 18.92 -26.97 -0.42
CA LYS A 121 20.02 -26.60 0.48
C LYS A 121 19.53 -26.44 1.92
N ALA A 122 18.39 -25.79 2.12
CA ALA A 122 17.77 -25.61 3.43
C ALA A 122 17.25 -26.92 4.03
N MET A 123 16.63 -27.77 3.22
CA MET A 123 16.22 -29.12 3.64
C MET A 123 17.41 -29.93 4.13
N ASN A 124 18.51 -29.94 3.38
CA ASN A 124 19.74 -30.63 3.76
C ASN A 124 20.37 -30.02 5.02
N ARG A 125 20.27 -28.70 5.22
CA ARG A 125 20.73 -28.04 6.44
C ARG A 125 19.95 -28.52 7.67
N ALA A 126 18.62 -28.62 7.57
CA ALA A 126 17.79 -29.15 8.63
C ALA A 126 18.08 -30.64 8.90
N ALA A 127 18.24 -31.46 7.86
CA ALA A 127 18.63 -32.86 7.98
C ALA A 127 20.00 -33.02 8.66
N HIS A 128 20.99 -32.21 8.27
CA HIS A 128 22.30 -32.20 8.90
C HIS A 128 22.24 -31.85 10.40
N LEU A 129 21.41 -30.86 10.79
CA LEU A 129 21.22 -30.52 12.20
C LEU A 129 20.55 -31.66 12.99
N ILE A 130 19.62 -32.41 12.38
CA ILE A 130 19.00 -33.59 13.00
C ILE A 130 20.06 -34.65 13.33
N GLU A 131 20.98 -34.95 12.40
CA GLU A 131 22.08 -35.89 12.63
C GLU A 131 23.10 -35.35 13.63
N GLN A 132 23.50 -34.09 13.48
CA GLN A 132 24.53 -33.46 14.33
C GLN A 132 24.09 -33.41 15.81
N LEU A 133 22.80 -33.20 16.06
CA LEU A 133 22.23 -33.20 17.42
C LEU A 133 21.95 -34.61 17.95
N GLY A 134 22.10 -35.64 17.13
CA GLY A 134 21.84 -37.04 17.50
C GLY A 134 20.36 -37.34 17.77
N VAL A 135 19.44 -36.51 17.27
CA VAL A 135 17.99 -36.62 17.53
C VAL A 135 17.24 -37.44 16.48
N GLY A 136 17.92 -37.86 15.41
CA GLY A 136 17.35 -38.71 14.38
C GLY A 136 18.40 -39.21 13.40
N LYS A 137 18.00 -40.17 12.55
CA LYS A 137 18.81 -40.70 11.46
C LYS A 137 18.21 -40.27 10.14
N VAL A 138 18.99 -39.60 9.29
CA VAL A 138 18.49 -39.10 8.01
C VAL A 138 18.38 -40.23 6.99
N ALA A 139 17.24 -40.29 6.31
CA ALA A 139 17.02 -41.21 5.21
C ALA A 139 17.84 -40.82 3.98
N ARG A 140 18.21 -41.79 3.15
CA ARG A 140 18.94 -41.50 1.90
C ARG A 140 18.01 -40.96 0.83
N GLY A 141 18.47 -39.90 0.15
CA GLY A 141 17.75 -39.28 -0.96
C GLY A 141 16.69 -38.28 -0.49
N HIS A 142 16.00 -37.69 -1.46
CA HIS A 142 14.88 -36.79 -1.25
C HIS A 142 13.94 -36.88 -2.44
N VAL A 143 12.71 -36.41 -2.25
CA VAL A 143 11.72 -36.26 -3.34
C VAL A 143 11.71 -34.78 -3.71
N ASP A 144 12.08 -34.47 -4.94
CA ASP A 144 12.07 -33.11 -5.48
C ASP A 144 11.05 -33.04 -6.63
N ILE A 145 9.98 -32.28 -6.43
CA ILE A 145 8.96 -32.03 -7.44
C ILE A 145 9.05 -30.56 -7.81
N TYR A 146 9.69 -30.28 -8.94
CA TYR A 146 9.79 -28.95 -9.52
C TYR A 146 9.35 -28.97 -10.99
N GLN A 147 8.93 -27.82 -11.51
CA GLN A 147 8.67 -27.67 -12.95
C GLN A 147 9.93 -27.14 -13.65
N GLU A 148 10.33 -25.92 -13.33
CA GLU A 148 11.55 -25.28 -13.83
C GLU A 148 12.18 -24.48 -12.68
N LEU A 149 13.48 -24.69 -12.43
CA LEU A 149 14.21 -23.88 -11.47
C LEU A 149 14.55 -22.53 -12.11
N PRO A 150 14.41 -21.42 -11.38
CA PRO A 150 14.87 -20.13 -11.88
C PRO A 150 16.39 -20.21 -12.13
N VAL A 151 16.80 -19.76 -13.31
CA VAL A 151 18.23 -19.62 -13.65
C VAL A 151 18.73 -18.24 -13.25
N ALA A 152 20.02 -18.15 -12.94
CA ALA A 152 20.67 -16.87 -12.69
C ALA A 152 20.48 -15.95 -13.92
N LYS A 153 20.07 -14.71 -13.67
CA LYS A 153 19.85 -13.74 -14.75
C LYS A 153 21.19 -13.10 -15.11
N GLU A 154 21.43 -12.88 -16.40
CA GLU A 154 22.53 -12.04 -16.87
C GLU A 154 21.96 -10.69 -17.29
N ILE A 155 22.45 -9.61 -16.68
CA ILE A 155 22.02 -8.24 -16.97
C ILE A 155 23.24 -7.43 -17.38
N LEU A 156 23.10 -6.69 -18.49
CA LEU A 156 24.12 -5.76 -18.95
C LEU A 156 23.98 -4.42 -18.23
N VAL A 157 25.07 -3.94 -17.65
CA VAL A 157 25.17 -2.62 -17.00
C VAL A 157 26.13 -1.76 -17.79
N ARG A 158 25.66 -0.59 -18.23
CA ARG A 158 26.46 0.39 -18.98
C ARG A 158 26.99 1.45 -18.01
N PRO A 159 28.31 1.59 -17.81
CA PRO A 159 28.87 2.58 -16.90
C PRO A 159 28.44 4.02 -17.20
N GLN A 160 28.28 4.37 -18.48
CA GLN A 160 27.80 5.67 -18.91
C GLN A 160 26.36 5.92 -18.44
N ARG A 161 25.51 4.87 -18.47
CA ARG A 161 24.12 4.95 -18.00
C ARG A 161 24.04 5.10 -16.48
N VAL A 162 24.90 4.40 -15.73
CA VAL A 162 25.06 4.54 -14.27
C VAL A 162 25.31 6.00 -13.93
N ASN A 163 26.36 6.59 -14.50
CA ASN A 163 26.76 7.97 -14.23
C ASN A 163 25.71 8.99 -14.69
N HIS A 164 25.05 8.73 -15.82
CA HIS A 164 23.97 9.59 -16.31
C HIS A 164 22.76 9.59 -15.36
N LEU A 165 22.32 8.42 -14.88
CA LEU A 165 21.17 8.32 -13.99
C LEU A 165 21.46 8.87 -12.59
N LEU A 166 22.67 8.64 -12.08
CA LEU A 166 23.06 9.09 -10.75
C LEU A 166 23.55 10.55 -10.74
N GLY A 167 23.88 11.14 -11.88
CA GLY A 167 24.49 12.47 -11.95
C GLY A 167 25.91 12.48 -11.39
N THR A 168 26.65 11.38 -11.57
CA THR A 168 27.98 11.15 -11.00
C THR A 168 29.06 10.94 -12.07
N THR A 169 30.31 10.81 -11.63
CA THR A 169 31.45 10.40 -12.46
C THR A 169 32.22 9.26 -11.80
N ILE A 170 31.50 8.23 -11.37
CA ILE A 170 32.06 7.03 -10.74
C ILE A 170 32.93 6.30 -11.78
N PRO A 171 34.17 5.91 -11.45
CA PRO A 171 35.00 5.06 -12.31
C PRO A 171 34.45 3.63 -12.46
N VAL A 172 34.71 2.98 -13.59
CA VAL A 172 34.21 1.61 -13.87
C VAL A 172 34.70 0.61 -12.83
N GLU A 173 35.95 0.75 -12.38
CA GLU A 173 36.57 -0.11 -11.38
C GLU A 173 35.84 -0.04 -10.04
N VAL A 174 35.34 1.15 -9.67
CA VAL A 174 34.54 1.34 -8.45
C VAL A 174 33.15 0.72 -8.61
N MET A 175 32.55 0.78 -9.80
CA MET A 175 31.27 0.11 -10.07
C MET A 175 31.41 -1.41 -9.95
N ILE A 176 32.49 -1.98 -10.48
CA ILE A 176 32.81 -3.41 -10.37
C ILE A 176 32.99 -3.79 -8.90
N ASP A 177 33.81 -3.06 -8.13
CA ASP A 177 34.00 -3.30 -6.68
C ASP A 177 32.68 -3.23 -5.91
N CYS A 178 31.80 -2.28 -6.22
CA CYS A 178 30.48 -2.19 -5.60
C CYS A 178 29.62 -3.44 -5.85
N LEU A 179 29.64 -3.95 -7.07
CA LEU A 179 28.88 -5.14 -7.47
C LEU A 179 29.51 -6.45 -6.96
N GLU A 180 30.84 -6.57 -6.94
CA GLU A 180 31.54 -7.78 -6.47
C GLU A 180 31.59 -7.92 -4.95
N ARG A 181 31.40 -6.82 -4.20
CA ARG A 181 31.11 -6.88 -2.75
C ARG A 181 29.76 -7.52 -2.46
N LEU A 182 28.88 -7.51 -3.44
CA LEU A 182 27.64 -8.26 -3.43
C LEU A 182 27.91 -9.62 -4.09
N PRO A 183 27.08 -10.64 -3.84
CA PRO A 183 27.26 -11.98 -4.40
C PRO A 183 26.92 -12.03 -5.92
N PHE A 184 27.34 -11.03 -6.69
CA PHE A 184 27.25 -10.97 -8.13
C PHE A 184 28.58 -11.39 -8.77
N LYS A 185 28.48 -12.03 -9.93
CA LYS A 185 29.63 -12.24 -10.80
C LYS A 185 29.63 -11.15 -11.86
N VAL A 186 30.75 -10.46 -12.05
CA VAL A 186 30.87 -9.37 -13.01
C VAL A 186 31.91 -9.74 -14.07
N GLU A 187 31.54 -9.63 -15.34
CA GLU A 187 32.42 -9.86 -16.49
C GLU A 187 32.41 -8.62 -17.38
N ALA A 188 33.59 -8.06 -17.68
CA ALA A 188 33.68 -6.98 -18.67
C ALA A 188 33.48 -7.56 -20.07
N VAL A 189 32.55 -6.97 -20.84
CA VAL A 189 32.23 -7.40 -22.21
C VAL A 189 32.31 -6.22 -23.18
N GLU A 190 32.69 -6.52 -24.42
CA GLU A 190 32.74 -5.52 -25.50
C GLU A 190 31.33 -5.15 -25.95
N ALA A 191 31.18 -3.90 -26.42
CA ALA A 191 29.88 -3.30 -26.70
C ALA A 191 29.11 -3.87 -27.90
N ALA A 192 29.69 -4.79 -28.70
CA ALA A 192 29.00 -5.36 -29.86
C ALA A 192 27.72 -6.15 -29.50
N GLU A 193 27.57 -6.58 -28.24
CA GLU A 193 26.36 -7.24 -27.72
C GLU A 193 25.36 -6.27 -27.07
N ALA A 194 25.72 -5.00 -26.90
CA ALA A 194 24.89 -3.95 -26.28
C ALA A 194 24.58 -2.87 -27.31
N SER A 195 23.30 -2.68 -27.66
CA SER A 195 22.86 -1.76 -28.73
C SER A 195 23.64 -0.42 -28.77
N GLU A 196 24.13 -0.09 -29.96
CA GLU A 196 24.74 1.17 -30.45
C GLU A 196 24.77 2.34 -29.46
N ALA A 197 25.75 2.41 -28.53
CA ALA A 197 26.23 3.66 -27.90
C ALA A 197 27.30 3.49 -26.79
N ALA A 198 27.60 2.28 -26.30
CA ALA A 198 28.59 2.11 -25.23
C ALA A 198 29.95 1.69 -25.82
N ASP A 199 31.07 2.12 -25.22
CA ASP A 199 32.41 1.59 -25.57
C ASP A 199 32.75 0.33 -24.75
N GLN A 200 32.04 0.09 -23.63
CA GLN A 200 32.27 -1.00 -22.68
C GLN A 200 30.98 -1.29 -21.88
N ALA A 201 30.69 -2.57 -21.60
CA ALA A 201 29.59 -2.98 -20.71
C ALA A 201 30.06 -3.99 -19.65
N LEU A 202 29.31 -4.09 -18.56
CA LEU A 202 29.51 -5.09 -17.51
C LEU A 202 28.37 -6.10 -17.60
N LYS A 203 28.69 -7.37 -17.86
CA LYS A 203 27.72 -8.46 -17.74
C LYS A 203 27.70 -8.94 -16.30
N VAL A 204 26.57 -8.77 -15.64
CA VAL A 204 26.37 -9.10 -14.23
C VAL A 204 25.48 -10.33 -14.12
N THR A 205 26.01 -11.41 -13.56
CA THR A 205 25.24 -12.62 -13.24
C THR A 205 24.63 -12.46 -11.84
N VAL A 206 23.31 -12.40 -11.79
CA VAL A 206 22.51 -12.18 -10.60
C VAL A 206 22.08 -13.53 -10.01
N PRO A 207 22.38 -13.83 -8.74
CA PRO A 207 21.98 -15.08 -8.10
C PRO A 207 20.45 -15.15 -7.94
N THR A 208 19.90 -16.37 -7.92
CA THR A 208 18.45 -16.63 -7.92
C THR A 208 17.73 -16.07 -6.69
N PHE A 209 18.43 -15.95 -5.55
CA PHE A 209 17.85 -15.35 -4.33
C PHE A 209 17.65 -13.83 -4.41
N ARG A 210 18.18 -13.16 -5.44
CA ARG A 210 17.90 -11.75 -5.73
C ARG A 210 16.78 -11.60 -6.76
N GLY A 211 15.60 -12.11 -6.40
CA GLY A 211 14.41 -12.05 -7.25
C GLY A 211 13.93 -10.63 -7.57
N ASP A 212 14.35 -9.66 -6.75
CA ASP A 212 14.12 -8.22 -6.92
C ASP A 212 14.89 -7.60 -8.09
N ILE A 213 16.01 -8.19 -8.50
CA ILE A 213 16.84 -7.68 -9.60
C ILE A 213 16.36 -8.29 -10.92
N SER A 214 15.95 -7.43 -11.84
CA SER A 214 15.35 -7.79 -13.12
C SER A 214 15.82 -6.92 -14.28
N GLN A 215 16.33 -5.73 -14.01
CA GLN A 215 16.73 -4.75 -15.02
C GLN A 215 18.00 -4.01 -14.61
N GLU A 216 18.62 -3.32 -15.57
CA GLU A 216 19.85 -2.54 -15.37
C GLU A 216 19.70 -1.50 -14.25
N ALA A 217 18.54 -0.85 -14.12
CA ALA A 217 18.30 0.16 -13.10
C ALA A 217 18.41 -0.39 -11.67
N ASP A 218 18.06 -1.66 -11.45
CA ASP A 218 18.16 -2.30 -10.13
C ASP A 218 19.62 -2.50 -9.74
N LEU A 219 20.50 -2.78 -10.71
CA LEU A 219 21.95 -2.86 -10.48
C LEU A 219 22.59 -1.47 -10.32
N ILE A 220 22.04 -0.45 -10.98
CA ILE A 220 22.45 0.94 -10.76
C ILE A 220 22.13 1.39 -9.32
N GLU A 221 20.98 0.97 -8.78
CA GLU A 221 20.66 1.19 -7.36
C GLU A 221 21.65 0.48 -6.44
N GLU A 222 22.04 -0.76 -6.72
CA GLU A 222 23.04 -1.48 -5.93
C GLU A 222 24.41 -0.78 -5.95
N ILE A 223 24.83 -0.25 -7.10
CA ILE A 223 26.04 0.59 -7.19
C ILE A 223 25.88 1.84 -6.34
N ALA A 224 24.77 2.58 -6.49
CA ALA A 224 24.52 3.80 -5.73
C ALA A 224 24.52 3.54 -4.21
N ARG A 225 23.89 2.45 -3.77
CA ARG A 225 23.77 2.08 -2.35
C ARG A 225 25.11 1.72 -1.72
N ILE A 226 25.95 0.98 -2.45
CA ILE A 226 27.28 0.57 -1.96
C ILE A 226 28.31 1.71 -2.09
N TYR A 227 28.20 2.51 -3.15
CA TYR A 227 28.98 3.74 -3.30
C TYR A 227 28.64 4.76 -2.21
N GLY A 228 27.38 4.79 -1.76
CA GLY A 228 26.85 5.67 -0.72
C GLY A 228 26.09 6.84 -1.32
N TYR A 229 24.82 7.00 -0.93
CA TYR A 229 23.97 8.08 -1.44
C TYR A 229 24.50 9.47 -1.07
N ASP A 230 25.22 9.59 0.05
CA ASP A 230 25.87 10.84 0.47
C ASP A 230 26.94 11.34 -0.52
N ASN A 231 27.48 10.44 -1.35
CA ASN A 231 28.47 10.78 -2.37
C ASN A 231 27.81 11.24 -3.69
N ILE A 232 26.48 11.16 -3.81
CA ILE A 232 25.76 11.62 -4.99
C ILE A 232 25.50 13.13 -4.88
N PRO A 233 26.00 13.96 -5.82
CA PRO A 233 25.82 15.40 -5.75
C PRO A 233 24.35 15.82 -5.79
N ALA A 234 23.93 16.63 -4.83
CA ALA A 234 22.63 17.30 -4.89
C ALA A 234 22.66 18.38 -5.99
N THR A 235 21.91 18.15 -7.07
CA THR A 235 21.77 19.10 -8.18
C THR A 235 20.31 19.52 -8.33
N ALA A 236 20.08 20.73 -8.86
CA ALA A 236 18.76 21.16 -9.25
C ALA A 236 18.57 20.90 -10.76
N PRO A 237 17.44 20.32 -11.19
CA PRO A 237 17.17 20.15 -12.61
C PRO A 237 17.09 21.53 -13.27
N ALA A 238 17.80 21.69 -14.39
CA ALA A 238 17.66 22.90 -15.20
C ALA A 238 16.24 22.96 -15.77
N SER A 239 15.52 24.04 -15.48
CA SER A 239 14.22 24.32 -16.09
C SER A 239 14.27 25.65 -16.83
N PHE A 240 13.86 25.63 -18.09
CA PHE A 240 13.70 26.84 -18.90
C PHE A 240 12.31 27.47 -18.74
N THR A 241 11.40 26.80 -18.04
CA THR A 241 10.01 27.22 -17.89
C THR A 241 9.77 27.79 -16.50
N LYS A 242 9.21 29.01 -16.44
CA LYS A 242 8.73 29.60 -15.19
C LYS A 242 7.35 29.04 -14.86
N GLY A 243 7.23 28.38 -13.71
CA GLY A 243 5.93 28.02 -13.16
C GLY A 243 5.16 29.27 -12.76
N ARG A 244 3.87 29.33 -13.11
CA ARG A 244 2.91 30.32 -12.60
C ARG A 244 1.66 29.61 -12.13
N LEU A 245 0.91 30.25 -11.24
CA LEU A 245 -0.43 29.79 -10.90
C LEU A 245 -1.31 29.82 -12.16
N SER A 246 -2.18 28.82 -12.30
CA SER A 246 -3.24 28.87 -13.30
C SER A 246 -4.19 30.04 -13.00
N ASP A 247 -4.86 30.56 -14.02
CA ASP A 247 -5.83 31.65 -13.83
C ASP A 247 -6.95 31.27 -12.85
N TYR A 248 -7.26 29.97 -12.77
CA TYR A 248 -8.19 29.41 -11.78
C TYR A 248 -7.65 29.55 -10.36
N LYS A 249 -6.43 29.05 -10.08
CA LYS A 249 -5.83 29.13 -8.74
C LYS A 249 -5.50 30.57 -8.32
N ALA A 250 -5.11 31.41 -9.27
CA ALA A 250 -4.92 32.84 -9.01
C ALA A 250 -6.24 33.52 -8.62
N ARG A 251 -7.37 33.17 -9.26
CA ARG A 251 -8.70 33.65 -8.88
C ARG A 251 -9.14 33.12 -7.52
N GLU A 252 -8.96 31.82 -7.25
CA GLU A 252 -9.24 31.21 -5.96
C GLU A 252 -8.48 31.92 -4.81
N GLN A 253 -7.19 32.22 -5.01
CA GLN A 253 -6.38 32.94 -4.02
C GLN A 253 -6.86 34.38 -3.80
N LYS A 254 -7.31 35.07 -4.86
CA LYS A 254 -7.92 36.40 -4.74
C LYS A 254 -9.23 36.34 -3.95
N LEU A 255 -10.09 35.35 -4.19
CA LEU A 255 -11.34 35.14 -3.44
C LEU A 255 -11.05 34.90 -1.95
N ARG A 256 -10.07 34.03 -1.64
CA ARG A 256 -9.63 33.77 -0.27
C ARG A 256 -9.15 35.04 0.43
N THR A 257 -8.31 35.83 -0.26
CA THR A 257 -7.81 37.11 0.26
C THR A 257 -8.94 38.13 0.48
N ALA A 258 -9.90 38.19 -0.43
CA ALA A 258 -11.08 39.05 -0.34
C ALA A 258 -11.93 38.72 0.90
N LEU A 259 -12.29 37.45 1.07
CA LEU A 259 -13.14 36.99 2.17
C LEU A 259 -12.46 37.17 3.52
N SER A 260 -11.16 36.89 3.61
CA SER A 260 -10.37 37.20 4.82
C SER A 260 -10.32 38.71 5.09
N GLY A 261 -10.20 39.53 4.05
CA GLY A 261 -10.26 41.00 4.17
C GLY A 261 -11.62 41.53 4.64
N LEU A 262 -12.71 40.81 4.35
CA LEU A 262 -14.06 41.09 4.85
C LEU A 262 -14.29 40.54 6.28
N GLY A 263 -13.28 39.92 6.89
CA GLY A 263 -13.31 39.43 8.27
C GLY A 263 -13.89 38.01 8.42
N LEU A 264 -14.01 37.24 7.34
CA LEU A 264 -14.37 35.82 7.42
C LEU A 264 -13.12 34.97 7.68
N ASN A 265 -13.28 33.88 8.42
CA ASN A 265 -12.25 32.89 8.69
C ASN A 265 -12.45 31.68 7.76
N GLU A 266 -11.39 31.22 7.11
CA GLU A 266 -11.46 30.00 6.32
C GLU A 266 -11.55 28.78 7.24
N VAL A 267 -12.44 27.85 6.92
CA VAL A 267 -12.57 26.56 7.58
C VAL A 267 -12.43 25.44 6.57
N TYR A 268 -12.00 24.27 7.04
CA TYR A 268 -11.94 23.04 6.25
C TYR A 268 -12.79 21.99 6.94
N SER A 269 -13.91 21.61 6.32
CA SER A 269 -14.73 20.51 6.80
C SER A 269 -14.32 19.20 6.14
N TRP A 270 -14.71 18.08 6.73
CA TRP A 270 -14.42 16.76 6.17
C TRP A 270 -15.17 16.54 4.86
N SER A 271 -14.49 15.96 3.86
CA SER A 271 -15.12 15.53 2.61
C SER A 271 -16.04 14.32 2.79
N MET A 272 -15.87 13.56 3.87
CA MET A 272 -16.69 12.41 4.24
C MET A 272 -17.63 12.80 5.39
N THR A 273 -18.88 12.37 5.31
CA THR A 273 -19.94 12.73 6.26
C THR A 273 -20.87 11.55 6.55
N ASP A 274 -21.70 11.74 7.57
CA ASP A 274 -22.81 10.89 7.98
C ASP A 274 -24.04 11.10 7.07
N PRO A 275 -24.74 10.04 6.62
CA PRO A 275 -26.03 10.16 5.93
C PRO A 275 -27.09 10.91 6.74
N GLY A 276 -27.08 10.76 8.07
CA GLY A 276 -27.99 11.46 8.98
C GLY A 276 -27.78 12.98 9.04
N ALA A 277 -26.71 13.52 8.44
CA ALA A 277 -26.50 14.95 8.31
C ALA A 277 -27.61 15.63 7.50
N PHE A 278 -28.15 14.95 6.49
CA PHE A 278 -29.26 15.46 5.68
C PHE A 278 -30.59 15.48 6.45
N ASP A 279 -30.79 14.53 7.36
CA ASP A 279 -31.97 14.49 8.25
C ASP A 279 -31.91 15.64 9.27
N ARG A 280 -30.73 15.93 9.83
CA ARG A 280 -30.52 17.09 10.72
C ARG A 280 -30.81 18.43 10.05
N LEU A 281 -30.64 18.50 8.73
CA LEU A 281 -31.00 19.66 7.90
C LEU A 281 -32.49 19.72 7.54
N GLY A 282 -33.27 18.67 7.84
CA GLY A 282 -34.68 18.58 7.48
C GLY A 282 -34.91 18.44 5.96
N LEU A 283 -33.95 17.90 5.22
CA LEU A 283 -34.08 17.70 3.77
C LEU A 283 -35.03 16.54 3.47
N PRO A 284 -35.89 16.63 2.44
CA PRO A 284 -36.76 15.53 2.05
C PRO A 284 -35.94 14.34 1.51
N GLU A 285 -36.54 13.14 1.52
CA GLU A 285 -35.85 11.90 1.12
C GLU A 285 -35.41 11.89 -0.35
N ASP A 286 -36.11 12.61 -1.22
CA ASP A 286 -35.82 12.75 -2.65
C ASP A 286 -34.86 13.90 -2.97
N HIS A 287 -34.33 14.59 -1.96
CA HIS A 287 -33.41 15.71 -2.17
C HIS A 287 -32.11 15.25 -2.85
N HIS A 288 -31.71 15.93 -3.93
CA HIS A 288 -30.54 15.56 -4.73
C HIS A 288 -29.22 15.43 -3.94
N TRP A 289 -29.03 16.17 -2.85
CA TRP A 289 -27.87 16.00 -1.95
C TRP A 289 -27.78 14.61 -1.30
N ARG A 290 -28.87 13.85 -1.21
CA ARG A 290 -28.85 12.49 -0.67
C ARG A 290 -28.26 11.46 -1.64
N ASN A 291 -28.09 11.83 -2.92
CA ASN A 291 -27.45 10.98 -3.93
C ASN A 291 -25.92 11.01 -3.81
N ALA A 292 -25.41 10.74 -2.61
CA ALA A 292 -23.99 10.81 -2.29
C ALA A 292 -23.24 9.50 -2.59
N PRO A 293 -22.02 9.55 -3.15
CA PRO A 293 -21.16 8.37 -3.26
C PRO A 293 -20.91 7.72 -1.90
N THR A 294 -21.12 6.41 -1.81
CA THR A 294 -20.93 5.63 -0.58
C THR A 294 -19.57 4.94 -0.57
N ILE A 295 -18.91 4.97 0.58
CA ILE A 295 -17.62 4.31 0.77
C ILE A 295 -17.87 2.82 1.07
N LEU A 296 -17.19 1.94 0.34
CA LEU A 296 -17.37 0.49 0.48
C LEU A 296 -16.96 -0.04 1.85
N ASN A 297 -15.84 0.46 2.38
CA ASN A 297 -15.26 0.04 3.66
C ASN A 297 -14.98 1.27 4.54
N PRO A 298 -16.00 1.96 5.06
CA PRO A 298 -15.81 3.15 5.87
C PRO A 298 -15.26 2.77 7.25
N MET A 299 -14.40 3.63 7.81
CA MET A 299 -13.86 3.43 9.17
C MET A 299 -14.89 3.70 10.26
N SER A 300 -15.90 4.53 9.97
CA SER A 300 -17.01 4.88 10.86
C SER A 300 -18.26 5.21 10.06
N THR A 301 -19.43 5.08 10.68
CA THR A 301 -20.71 5.48 10.08
C THR A 301 -20.78 6.98 9.81
N GLU A 302 -20.10 7.77 10.64
CA GLU A 302 -20.02 9.23 10.52
C GLU A 302 -19.20 9.69 9.29
N GLN A 303 -18.56 8.75 8.60
CA GLN A 303 -17.73 8.98 7.41
C GLN A 303 -18.05 7.94 6.33
N SER A 304 -19.33 7.56 6.17
CA SER A 304 -19.72 6.51 5.23
C SER A 304 -20.06 7.01 3.82
N ILE A 305 -20.27 8.32 3.64
CA ILE A 305 -20.59 8.92 2.34
C ILE A 305 -19.72 10.15 2.06
N MET A 306 -19.56 10.48 0.78
CA MET A 306 -18.92 11.73 0.35
C MET A 306 -19.90 12.90 0.42
N ARG A 307 -19.45 14.09 0.81
CA ARG A 307 -20.30 15.29 0.90
C ARG A 307 -20.75 15.77 -0.48
N THR A 308 -22.05 16.01 -0.61
CA THR A 308 -22.69 16.65 -1.79
C THR A 308 -22.90 18.15 -1.59
N SER A 309 -22.60 18.67 -0.39
CA SER A 309 -22.70 20.07 0.00
C SER A 309 -21.67 20.37 1.10
N LEU A 310 -21.15 21.59 1.15
CA LEU A 310 -20.31 22.06 2.27
C LEU A 310 -21.13 22.37 3.53
N LEU A 311 -22.42 22.65 3.36
CA LEU A 311 -23.26 23.19 4.42
C LEU A 311 -23.33 22.32 5.68
N PRO A 312 -23.51 20.97 5.62
CA PRO A 312 -23.52 20.14 6.81
C PRO A 312 -22.23 20.26 7.63
N GLY A 313 -21.07 20.13 6.98
CA GLY A 313 -19.77 20.21 7.64
C GLY A 313 -19.49 21.60 8.22
N MET A 314 -19.82 22.66 7.48
CA MET A 314 -19.66 24.03 7.98
C MET A 314 -20.59 24.33 9.17
N LEU A 315 -21.82 23.80 9.19
CA LEU A 315 -22.73 23.92 10.33
C LEU A 315 -22.25 23.13 11.55
N GLU A 316 -21.61 21.99 11.35
CA GLU A 316 -20.96 21.25 12.45
C GLU A 316 -19.83 22.07 13.07
N VAL A 317 -19.01 22.74 12.25
CA VAL A 317 -17.97 23.68 12.73
C VAL A 317 -18.59 24.85 13.50
N ALA A 318 -19.67 25.45 12.98
CA ALA A 318 -20.36 26.53 13.67
C ALA A 318 -20.94 26.06 15.02
N SER A 319 -21.64 24.93 15.03
CA SER A 319 -22.23 24.32 16.21
C SER A 319 -21.18 23.96 17.27
N TYR A 320 -20.02 23.45 16.85
CA TYR A 320 -18.88 23.13 17.72
C TYR A 320 -18.34 24.38 18.45
N ASN A 321 -18.25 25.51 17.76
CA ASN A 321 -17.76 26.78 18.29
C ASN A 321 -18.79 27.47 19.19
N VAL A 322 -20.07 27.49 18.79
CA VAL A 322 -21.17 28.03 19.60
C VAL A 322 -21.23 27.31 20.96
N ARG A 323 -21.11 25.96 20.97
CA ARG A 323 -21.05 25.17 22.22
C ARG A 323 -19.86 25.51 23.11
N ARG A 324 -18.81 26.12 22.56
CA ARG A 324 -17.61 26.59 23.27
C ARG A 324 -17.64 28.08 23.58
N ARG A 325 -18.83 28.67 23.58
CA ARG A 325 -19.06 30.09 23.90
C ARG A 325 -18.35 31.03 22.92
N GLN A 326 -18.20 30.61 21.66
CA GLN A 326 -17.78 31.45 20.53
C GLN A 326 -18.94 31.53 19.53
N PRO A 327 -20.00 32.32 19.82
CA PRO A 327 -21.20 32.37 18.99
C PRO A 327 -21.10 33.31 17.78
N ASP A 328 -20.15 34.27 17.84
CA ASP A 328 -19.97 35.30 16.82
C ASP A 328 -18.99 34.77 15.76
N LEU A 329 -19.53 34.20 14.69
CA LEU A 329 -18.77 33.45 13.68
C LEU A 329 -19.01 34.00 12.28
N ARG A 330 -17.92 34.13 11.54
CA ARG A 330 -17.91 34.39 10.10
C ARG A 330 -16.97 33.42 9.44
N LEU A 331 -17.53 32.46 8.71
CA LEU A 331 -16.80 31.32 8.18
C LEU A 331 -16.99 31.26 6.67
N PHE A 332 -15.94 30.88 5.97
CA PHE A 332 -16.04 30.46 4.58
C PHE A 332 -15.26 29.17 4.34
N GLU A 333 -15.66 28.40 3.34
CA GLU A 333 -14.90 27.24 2.87
C GLU A 333 -14.93 27.25 1.34
N ILE A 334 -13.74 27.16 0.73
CA ILE A 334 -13.63 26.82 -0.70
C ILE A 334 -13.27 25.34 -0.74
N GLY A 335 -14.23 24.52 -1.13
CA GLY A 335 -14.13 23.08 -0.99
C GLY A 335 -14.87 22.34 -2.09
N ARG A 336 -14.43 21.11 -2.31
CA ARG A 336 -15.02 20.23 -3.31
C ARG A 336 -16.24 19.49 -2.77
N ILE A 337 -17.28 19.39 -3.59
CA ILE A 337 -18.43 18.52 -3.41
C ILE A 337 -18.45 17.43 -4.48
N PHE A 338 -19.11 16.31 -4.17
CA PHE A 338 -19.13 15.13 -5.02
C PHE A 338 -20.56 14.85 -5.46
N GLY A 339 -20.80 14.83 -6.77
CA GLY A 339 -22.08 14.45 -7.35
C GLY A 339 -22.34 12.95 -7.26
N SER A 340 -23.51 12.52 -7.72
CA SER A 340 -23.89 11.11 -7.77
C SER A 340 -22.99 10.30 -8.70
N LEU A 341 -22.75 9.04 -8.35
CA LEU A 341 -22.06 8.11 -9.24
C LEU A 341 -22.92 7.84 -10.50
N PRO A 342 -22.35 7.94 -11.71
CA PRO A 342 -23.05 7.58 -12.94
C PRO A 342 -23.50 6.11 -12.95
N ALA A 343 -24.58 5.83 -13.67
CA ALA A 343 -25.11 4.48 -13.80
C ALA A 343 -24.05 3.54 -14.40
N GLY A 344 -23.79 2.41 -13.73
CA GLY A 344 -22.79 1.41 -14.15
C GLY A 344 -21.50 1.40 -13.32
N GLY A 345 -21.28 2.39 -12.44
CA GLY A 345 -20.25 2.34 -11.39
C GLY A 345 -18.79 2.35 -11.86
N GLN A 346 -18.53 2.56 -13.15
CA GLN A 346 -17.18 2.61 -13.73
C GLN A 346 -16.65 4.04 -13.91
N GLU A 347 -17.54 5.04 -13.88
CA GLU A 347 -17.17 6.45 -14.03
C GLU A 347 -17.02 7.13 -12.67
N LEU A 348 -16.10 8.10 -12.61
CA LEU A 348 -15.89 8.94 -11.42
C LEU A 348 -17.08 9.90 -11.23
N PRO A 349 -17.41 10.27 -9.97
CA PRO A 349 -18.44 11.28 -9.73
C PRO A 349 -18.00 12.64 -10.26
N GLN A 350 -18.97 13.49 -10.60
CA GLN A 350 -18.68 14.90 -10.87
C GLN A 350 -18.13 15.56 -9.60
N GLU A 351 -17.06 16.32 -9.74
CA GLU A 351 -16.39 17.03 -8.65
C GLU A 351 -16.41 18.52 -8.91
N ASP A 352 -17.20 19.26 -8.13
CA ASP A 352 -17.34 20.70 -8.26
C ASP A 352 -16.69 21.40 -7.07
N ASP A 353 -15.81 22.36 -7.35
CA ASP A 353 -15.29 23.26 -6.32
C ASP A 353 -16.33 24.37 -6.08
N VAL A 354 -16.77 24.51 -4.83
CA VAL A 354 -17.81 25.46 -4.42
C VAL A 354 -17.32 26.34 -3.27
N LEU A 355 -17.92 27.52 -3.14
CA LEU A 355 -17.73 28.43 -2.02
C LEU A 355 -18.94 28.33 -1.08
N GLY A 356 -18.69 27.93 0.17
CA GLY A 356 -19.67 27.99 1.26
C GLY A 356 -19.40 29.19 2.17
N LEU A 357 -20.46 29.83 2.64
CA LEU A 357 -20.42 30.97 3.56
C LEU A 357 -21.38 30.73 4.72
N ILE A 358 -20.93 30.97 5.97
CA ILE A 358 -21.77 30.95 7.16
C ILE A 358 -21.46 32.18 8.02
N THR A 359 -22.50 32.89 8.42
CA THR A 359 -22.44 33.92 9.47
C THR A 359 -23.38 33.54 10.62
N CYS A 360 -22.96 33.79 11.86
CA CYS A 360 -23.74 33.52 13.06
C CYS A 360 -23.37 34.52 14.17
N GLY A 361 -24.31 34.85 15.05
CA GLY A 361 -24.07 35.77 16.16
C GLY A 361 -24.00 37.23 15.71
N ARG A 362 -22.93 37.94 16.08
CA ARG A 362 -22.76 39.37 15.79
C ARG A 362 -21.77 39.63 14.64
N ASN A 363 -22.14 40.57 13.78
CA ASN A 363 -21.29 41.19 12.77
C ASN A 363 -20.34 42.25 13.36
N LEU A 364 -20.72 42.93 14.44
CA LEU A 364 -19.80 43.89 15.08
C LEU A 364 -19.55 43.46 16.52
N PRO A 365 -18.27 43.26 16.92
CA PRO A 365 -17.98 42.93 18.31
C PRO A 365 -18.42 44.08 19.21
N LEU A 366 -18.81 43.72 20.43
CA LEU A 366 -19.11 44.68 21.48
C LEU A 366 -17.87 45.55 21.72
N ASN A 367 -18.06 46.87 21.70
CA ASN A 367 -17.04 47.81 22.11
C ASN A 367 -17.67 48.91 22.97
N TRP A 368 -16.84 49.77 23.55
CA TRP A 368 -17.29 50.83 24.47
C TRP A 368 -18.31 51.81 23.84
N SER A 369 -18.37 51.88 22.50
CA SER A 369 -19.24 52.78 21.73
C SER A 369 -20.37 52.08 20.97
N ASN A 370 -20.42 50.75 20.94
CA ASN A 370 -21.37 49.99 20.14
C ASN A 370 -21.89 48.76 20.90
N ALA A 371 -23.22 48.61 20.93
CA ALA A 371 -23.91 47.46 21.55
C ALA A 371 -23.79 46.16 20.73
N GLY A 372 -23.00 46.16 19.65
CA GLY A 372 -22.85 45.06 18.71
C GLY A 372 -24.05 44.98 17.76
N VAL A 373 -23.79 44.55 16.53
CA VAL A 373 -24.83 44.39 15.50
C VAL A 373 -24.97 42.90 15.22
N ALA A 374 -26.19 42.37 15.34
CA ALA A 374 -26.47 40.98 14.99
C ALA A 374 -26.28 40.76 13.49
N ALA A 375 -25.73 39.60 13.13
CA ALA A 375 -25.68 39.15 11.75
C ALA A 375 -27.11 38.95 11.23
N ASP A 376 -27.37 39.43 10.03
CA ASP A 376 -28.66 39.30 9.35
C ASP A 376 -28.46 38.93 7.87
N PHE A 377 -29.56 38.83 7.14
CA PHE A 377 -29.53 38.56 5.70
C PHE A 377 -28.73 39.63 4.93
N SER A 378 -28.81 40.90 5.35
CA SER A 378 -28.18 42.04 4.69
C SER A 378 -26.65 41.96 4.74
N GLU A 379 -26.09 41.44 5.84
CA GLU A 379 -24.65 41.14 5.92
C GLU A 379 -24.21 40.12 4.88
N MET A 380 -24.91 38.98 4.80
CA MET A 380 -24.56 37.93 3.83
C MET A 380 -24.66 38.47 2.39
N LYS A 381 -25.73 39.21 2.10
CA LYS A 381 -25.90 39.90 0.82
C LYS A 381 -24.73 40.84 0.53
N GLY A 382 -24.32 41.67 1.51
CA GLY A 382 -23.21 42.60 1.36
C GLY A 382 -21.86 41.91 1.12
N ILE A 383 -21.61 40.76 1.76
CA ILE A 383 -20.41 39.94 1.50
C ILE A 383 -20.41 39.42 0.06
N ILE A 384 -21.55 38.91 -0.42
CA ILE A 384 -21.69 38.40 -1.80
C ILE A 384 -21.53 39.53 -2.82
N GLU A 385 -22.15 40.69 -2.59
CA GLU A 385 -22.01 41.89 -3.43
C GLU A 385 -20.54 42.34 -3.54
N ALA A 386 -19.85 42.42 -2.40
CA ALA A 386 -18.43 42.77 -2.37
C ALA A 386 -17.57 41.77 -3.16
N LEU A 387 -17.86 40.47 -3.01
CA LEU A 387 -17.14 39.40 -3.70
C LEU A 387 -17.35 39.41 -5.21
N LEU A 388 -18.60 39.57 -5.67
CA LEU A 388 -18.94 39.64 -7.09
C LEU A 388 -18.31 40.86 -7.75
N LYS A 389 -18.38 42.02 -7.08
CA LYS A 389 -17.72 43.26 -7.55
C LYS A 389 -16.21 43.09 -7.68
N GLN A 390 -15.56 42.48 -6.69
CA GLN A 390 -14.12 42.22 -6.72
C GLN A 390 -13.72 41.18 -7.78
N SER A 391 -14.64 40.28 -8.14
CA SER A 391 -14.45 39.29 -9.19
C SER A 391 -14.69 39.83 -10.60
N GLY A 392 -15.07 41.12 -10.73
CA GLY A 392 -15.34 41.77 -12.01
C GLY A 392 -16.72 41.45 -12.60
N VAL A 393 -17.65 40.97 -11.77
CA VAL A 393 -19.05 40.77 -12.17
C VAL A 393 -19.79 42.09 -11.94
N GLU A 394 -20.23 42.72 -13.03
CA GLU A 394 -20.98 43.98 -13.02
C GLU A 394 -22.50 43.70 -13.16
N GLU A 395 -23.33 44.67 -12.79
CA GLU A 395 -24.80 44.63 -12.95
C GLU A 395 -25.52 43.45 -12.23
N VAL A 396 -25.04 43.08 -11.03
CA VAL A 396 -25.71 42.04 -10.23
C VAL A 396 -27.08 42.52 -9.74
N VAL A 397 -28.14 41.82 -10.14
CA VAL A 397 -29.51 42.02 -9.66
C VAL A 397 -29.84 40.92 -8.64
N PHE A 398 -30.25 41.31 -7.44
CA PHE A 398 -30.61 40.42 -6.33
C PHE A 398 -32.12 40.28 -6.17
#